data_AF-A0A837IGD5-F1
#
_entry.id   AF-A0A837IGD5-F1
#
_cell.length_a   1.000
_cell.length_b   1.000
_cell.length_c   1.000
_cell.angle_alpha   90.00
_cell.angle_beta   90.00
_cell.angle_gamma   90.00
#
_symmetry.space_group_name_H-M   'P 1'
#
loop_
_entity.id
_entity.type
_entity.pdbx_description
1 polymer ?
#
loop_
_entity_poly.entity_id
_entity_poly.type
_entity_poly.pdbx_seq_one_letter_code
_entity_poly.pdbx_strand_id
1 'polypeptide(L)'
;MKFKKTSFLLLVFLCLSCAGIKSADYDYKPSTFYAEKVVLISIDGLSSEVLLKTFPDLIKVFVENGSYSWKARSVFPSQTVPAHISMISGVVVLSHGFISNWMPFSSKISVPTIFSTAHSYGVFTATVFESHRLDKIFALQKGMDIESAGTQLRLQ
;
A
#
# COMPACT_ATOMS: atom_id res chain seq x y z
N MET A 1 -2.36 47.56 28.36
CA MET A 1 -1.32 46.59 27.98
C MET A 1 -0.65 47.08 26.69
N LYS A 2 0.56 47.68 26.77
CA LYS A 2 1.24 48.31 25.62
C LYS A 2 2.00 47.24 24.84
N PHE A 3 1.43 46.76 23.73
CA PHE A 3 2.14 45.89 22.80
C PHE A 3 3.38 46.63 22.25
N LYS A 4 4.58 46.18 22.64
CA LYS A 4 5.84 46.75 22.14
C LYS A 4 5.96 46.40 20.65
N LYS A 5 6.27 47.40 19.81
CA LYS A 5 6.40 47.27 18.34
C LYS A 5 7.33 46.12 17.91
N THR A 6 8.29 45.76 18.75
CA THR A 6 9.19 44.61 18.56
C THR A 6 8.48 43.25 18.58
N SER A 7 7.40 43.11 19.37
CA SER A 7 6.59 41.90 19.44
C SER A 7 5.71 41.70 18.19
N PHE A 8 5.34 42.79 17.51
CA PHE A 8 4.61 42.72 16.25
C PHE A 8 5.53 42.31 15.09
N LEU A 9 6.77 42.82 15.09
CA LEU A 9 7.76 42.49 14.06
C LEU A 9 8.19 41.00 14.09
N LEU A 10 8.26 40.41 15.28
CA LEU A 10 8.62 39.00 15.48
C LEU A 10 7.49 38.04 15.04
N LEU A 11 6.22 38.46 15.18
CA LEU A 11 5.06 37.71 14.71
C LEU A 11 4.98 37.69 13.17
N VAL A 12 5.32 38.81 12.52
CA VAL A 12 5.38 38.91 11.05
C VAL A 12 6.48 37.99 10.48
N PHE A 13 7.66 37.96 11.10
CA PHE A 13 8.74 37.05 10.68
C PHE A 13 8.38 35.56 10.83
N LEU A 14 7.65 35.19 11.89
CA LEU A 14 7.19 33.81 12.10
C LEU A 14 6.14 33.37 11.06
N CYS A 15 5.28 34.29 10.61
CA CYS A 15 4.30 34.01 9.55
C CYS A 15 4.94 33.85 8.16
N LEU A 16 6.06 34.53 7.87
CA LEU A 16 6.74 34.38 6.57
C LEU A 16 7.47 33.04 6.42
N SER A 17 7.84 32.35 7.51
CA SER A 17 8.46 31.02 7.41
C SER A 17 7.47 29.87 7.10
N CYS A 18 6.16 30.10 7.23
CA CYS A 18 5.15 29.06 6.98
C CYS A 18 4.63 29.02 5.52
N ALA A 19 5.00 29.99 4.67
CA ALA A 19 4.47 30.11 3.31
C ALA A 19 5.25 29.30 2.24
N GLY A 20 6.20 28.46 2.65
CA GLY A 20 7.25 27.95 1.75
C GLY A 20 7.27 26.45 1.44
N ILE A 21 6.31 25.63 1.89
CA ILE A 21 6.25 24.23 1.43
C ILE A 21 5.39 24.18 0.17
N LYS A 22 6.02 24.34 -0.99
CA LYS A 22 5.39 23.92 -2.24
C LYS A 22 5.23 22.41 -2.17
N SER A 23 4.00 21.92 -2.10
CA SER A 23 3.70 20.56 -2.54
C SER A 23 4.28 20.43 -3.94
N ALA A 24 5.06 19.39 -4.19
CA ALA A 24 5.33 18.99 -5.55
C ALA A 24 3.97 18.54 -6.10
N ASP A 25 3.27 19.48 -6.75
CA ASP A 25 2.03 19.20 -7.44
C ASP A 25 2.38 18.25 -8.58
N TYR A 26 2.28 16.96 -8.30
CA TYR A 26 2.35 15.92 -9.31
C TYR A 26 1.12 16.12 -10.18
N ASP A 27 1.29 16.61 -11.40
CA ASP A 27 0.23 16.86 -12.38
C ASP A 27 -0.38 15.52 -12.81
N TYR A 28 -1.22 14.97 -11.93
CA TYR A 28 -1.97 13.75 -12.17
C TYR A 28 -3.07 14.07 -13.16
N LYS A 29 -2.79 13.85 -14.44
CA LYS A 29 -3.81 13.85 -15.48
C LYS A 29 -4.47 12.46 -15.48
N PRO A 30 -5.71 12.31 -14.97
CA PRO A 30 -6.36 11.01 -14.94
C PRO A 30 -6.47 10.49 -16.38
N SER A 31 -6.02 9.26 -16.60
CA SER A 31 -6.26 8.59 -17.87
C SER A 31 -7.78 8.48 -18.07
N THR A 32 -8.25 8.83 -19.26
CA THR A 32 -9.66 8.62 -19.65
C THR A 32 -9.99 7.15 -19.89
N PHE A 33 -8.97 6.29 -19.84
CA PHE A 33 -9.10 4.85 -19.91
C PHE A 33 -8.95 4.26 -18.49
N TYR A 34 -9.98 3.56 -18.04
CA TYR A 34 -9.92 2.75 -16.82
C TYR A 34 -9.62 1.30 -17.23
N ALA A 35 -8.75 0.64 -16.45
CA ALA A 35 -8.51 -0.78 -16.65
C ALA A 35 -9.80 -1.55 -16.32
N GLU A 36 -10.27 -2.37 -17.27
CA GLU A 36 -11.43 -3.26 -17.05
C GLU A 36 -11.13 -4.31 -15.98
N LYS A 37 -9.86 -4.73 -15.89
CA LYS A 37 -9.36 -5.75 -14.96
C LYS A 37 -8.04 -5.30 -14.37
N VAL A 38 -7.88 -5.53 -13.07
CA VAL A 38 -6.64 -5.24 -12.34
C VAL A 38 -6.14 -6.52 -11.71
N VAL A 39 -4.86 -6.84 -11.94
CA VAL A 39 -4.17 -7.97 -11.31
C VAL A 39 -3.07 -7.42 -10.41
N LEU A 40 -3.16 -7.69 -9.11
CA LEU A 40 -2.11 -7.38 -8.15
C LEU A 40 -1.26 -8.62 -7.91
N ILE A 41 0.02 -8.55 -8.31
CA ILE A 41 1.01 -9.61 -8.06
C ILE A 41 1.99 -9.12 -7.01
N SER A 42 2.03 -9.79 -5.86
CA SER A 42 3.03 -9.53 -4.81
C SER A 42 4.03 -10.68 -4.74
N ILE A 43 5.32 -10.36 -4.83
CA ILE A 43 6.41 -11.33 -4.67
C ILE A 43 7.12 -10.99 -3.36
N ASP A 44 6.94 -11.85 -2.35
CA ASP A 44 7.53 -11.62 -1.03
C ASP A 44 9.07 -11.69 -1.07
N GLY A 45 9.72 -10.83 -0.30
CA GLY A 45 11.19 -10.79 -0.21
C GLY A 45 11.92 -10.32 -1.47
N LEU A 46 11.23 -9.79 -2.49
CA LEU A 46 11.84 -9.33 -3.74
C LEU A 46 12.62 -8.00 -3.54
N SER A 47 13.87 -8.12 -3.10
CA SER A 47 14.75 -6.97 -2.86
C SER A 47 15.15 -6.28 -4.17
N SER A 48 14.94 -4.96 -4.24
CA SER A 48 15.40 -4.13 -5.37
C SER A 48 16.92 -4.16 -5.54
N GLU A 49 17.68 -4.30 -4.44
CA GLU A 49 19.13 -4.41 -4.48
C GLU A 49 19.56 -5.73 -5.16
N VAL A 50 18.88 -6.83 -4.86
CA VAL A 50 19.15 -8.13 -5.50
C VAL A 50 18.77 -8.07 -6.98
N LEU A 51 17.61 -7.49 -7.29
CA LEU A 51 17.16 -7.32 -8.68
C LEU A 51 18.14 -6.51 -9.54
N LEU A 52 18.74 -5.45 -9.00
CA LEU A 52 19.72 -4.66 -9.74
C LEU A 52 21.02 -5.43 -10.01
N LYS A 53 21.34 -6.46 -9.20
CA LYS A 53 22.53 -7.30 -9.38
C LYS A 53 22.31 -8.47 -10.34
N THR A 54 21.13 -9.10 -10.30
CA THR A 54 20.83 -10.29 -11.12
C THR A 54 20.08 -9.96 -12.41
N PHE A 55 19.29 -8.88 -12.38
CA PHE A 55 18.43 -8.36 -13.45
C PHE A 55 17.80 -9.41 -14.37
N PRO A 56 16.88 -10.26 -13.85
CA PRO A 56 16.30 -11.35 -14.62
C PRO A 56 15.53 -10.87 -15.86
N ASP A 57 15.60 -11.61 -16.97
CA ASP A 57 14.95 -11.25 -18.23
C ASP A 57 13.44 -11.00 -18.09
N LEU A 58 12.77 -11.77 -17.23
CA LEU A 58 11.34 -11.56 -16.94
C LEU A 58 11.05 -10.17 -16.38
N ILE A 59 11.87 -9.69 -15.44
CA ILE A 59 11.71 -8.37 -14.82
C ILE A 59 12.03 -7.27 -15.83
N LYS A 60 13.00 -7.50 -16.71
CA LYS A 60 13.36 -6.57 -17.78
C LYS A 60 12.16 -6.26 -18.69
N VAL A 61 11.36 -7.26 -19.06
CA VAL A 61 10.14 -7.04 -19.86
C VAL A 61 9.17 -6.07 -19.18
N PHE A 62 8.94 -6.19 -17.87
CA PHE A 62 8.08 -5.26 -17.12
C PHE A 62 8.66 -3.84 -17.02
N VAL A 63 9.98 -3.73 -16.86
CA VAL A 63 10.68 -2.44 -16.78
C VAL A 63 10.64 -1.71 -18.13
N GLU A 64 10.82 -2.41 -19.24
CA GLU A 64 10.84 -1.82 -20.59
C GLU A 64 9.45 -1.45 -21.11
N ASN A 65 8.40 -2.19 -20.70
CA ASN A 65 7.05 -2.03 -21.23
C ASN A 65 6.05 -1.43 -20.23
N GLY A 66 6.51 -1.01 -19.05
CA GLY A 66 5.66 -0.58 -17.95
C GLY A 66 6.17 0.67 -17.22
N SER A 67 5.46 1.02 -16.15
CA SER A 67 5.92 2.02 -15.19
C SER A 67 6.57 1.32 -13.99
N TYR A 68 7.74 1.79 -13.56
CA TYR A 68 8.50 1.17 -12.48
C TYR A 68 9.18 2.22 -11.59
N SER A 69 9.57 1.81 -10.38
CA SER A 69 10.38 2.62 -9.47
C SER A 69 11.36 1.76 -8.66
N TRP A 70 12.66 2.05 -8.78
CA TRP A 70 13.71 1.44 -7.95
C TRP A 70 13.75 1.97 -6.52
N LYS A 71 12.96 3.02 -6.22
CA LYS A 71 12.95 3.72 -4.93
C LYS A 71 11.73 3.39 -4.08
N ALA A 72 10.93 2.40 -4.49
CA ALA A 72 9.82 1.91 -3.68
C ALA A 72 10.33 1.46 -2.30
N ARG A 73 9.65 1.88 -1.23
CA ARG A 73 10.01 1.57 0.15
C ARG A 73 8.88 0.79 0.79
N SER A 74 9.25 -0.27 1.52
CA SER A 74 8.31 -0.95 2.40
C SER A 74 8.03 -0.11 3.64
N VAL A 75 6.99 -0.50 4.38
CA VAL A 75 6.67 0.06 5.70
C VAL A 75 7.63 -0.48 6.77
N PHE A 76 7.69 0.20 7.91
CA PHE A 76 8.38 -0.32 9.09
C PHE A 76 7.36 -0.93 10.08
N PRO A 77 7.59 -2.15 10.60
CA PRO A 77 8.68 -3.05 10.25
C PRO A 77 8.48 -3.72 8.89
N SER A 78 9.58 -3.95 8.15
CA SER A 78 9.59 -4.59 6.83
C SER A 78 9.38 -6.10 6.91
N GLN A 79 8.24 -6.52 7.46
CA GLN A 79 7.81 -7.91 7.56
C GLN A 79 6.64 -8.20 6.62
N THR A 80 6.53 -9.45 6.16
CA THR A 80 5.50 -9.93 5.21
C THR A 80 4.10 -9.43 5.53
N VAL A 81 3.58 -9.72 6.73
CA VAL A 81 2.19 -9.40 7.12
C VAL A 81 1.96 -7.88 7.22
N PRO A 82 2.76 -7.10 7.97
CA PRO A 82 2.63 -5.65 7.99
C PRO A 82 2.69 -5.02 6.60
N ALA A 83 3.64 -5.44 5.76
CA ALA A 83 3.82 -4.88 4.42
C ALA A 83 2.67 -5.20 3.48
N HIS A 84 2.18 -6.45 3.46
CA HIS A 84 1.06 -6.83 2.59
C HIS A 84 -0.23 -6.14 3.00
N ILE A 85 -0.50 -6.00 4.31
CA ILE A 85 -1.70 -5.30 4.78
C ILE A 85 -1.62 -3.81 4.45
N SER A 86 -0.47 -3.18 4.66
CA SER A 86 -0.24 -1.79 4.23
C SER A 86 -0.44 -1.61 2.72
N MET A 87 0.05 -2.55 1.91
CA MET A 87 -0.10 -2.53 0.45
C MET A 87 -1.57 -2.54 0.01
N ILE A 88 -2.40 -3.41 0.60
CA ILE A 88 -3.80 -3.56 0.17
C ILE A 88 -4.75 -2.56 0.85
N SER A 89 -4.38 -1.97 1.97
CA SER A 89 -5.20 -0.95 2.67
C SER A 89 -4.80 0.48 2.35
N GLY A 90 -3.59 0.70 1.83
CA GLY A 90 -3.05 2.03 1.55
C GLY A 90 -2.69 2.83 2.80
N VAL A 91 -2.71 2.23 3.99
CA VAL A 91 -2.38 2.90 5.26
C VAL A 91 -1.16 2.28 5.92
N VAL A 92 -0.50 3.06 6.80
CA VAL A 92 0.70 2.61 7.52
C VAL A 92 0.38 1.61 8.63
N VAL A 93 1.41 0.92 9.13
CA VAL A 93 1.33 -0.07 10.21
C VAL A 93 0.59 0.43 11.45
N LEU A 94 0.82 1.69 11.85
CA LEU A 94 0.14 2.28 13.00
C LEU A 94 -1.38 2.36 12.80
N SER A 95 -1.84 2.55 11.57
CA SER A 95 -3.26 2.69 11.24
C SER A 95 -3.97 1.34 11.16
N HIS A 96 -3.35 0.32 10.57
CA HIS A 96 -3.98 -1.00 10.43
C HIS A 96 -3.67 -1.96 11.59
N GLY A 97 -2.69 -1.66 12.45
CA GLY A 97 -2.42 -2.38 13.71
C GLY A 97 -1.70 -3.73 13.60
N PHE A 98 -1.36 -4.20 12.39
CA PHE A 98 -0.60 -5.44 12.22
C PHE A 98 0.89 -5.13 12.24
N ILE A 99 1.49 -5.27 13.43
CA ILE A 99 2.88 -4.86 13.68
C ILE A 99 3.91 -5.97 13.47
N SER A 100 3.49 -7.22 13.24
CA SER A 100 4.40 -8.35 13.11
C SER A 100 3.83 -9.50 12.28
N ASN A 101 4.71 -10.35 11.74
CA ASN A 101 4.37 -11.66 11.20
C ASN A 101 3.77 -12.60 12.26
N TRP A 102 4.01 -12.37 13.56
CA TRP A 102 3.54 -13.25 14.64
C TRP A 102 2.15 -12.90 15.17
N MET A 103 1.41 -12.03 14.48
CA MET A 103 0.02 -11.74 14.82
C MET A 103 -0.82 -13.04 14.84
N PRO A 104 -1.78 -13.16 15.78
CA PRO A 104 -2.69 -14.30 15.83
C PRO A 104 -3.42 -14.49 14.50
N PHE A 105 -3.63 -15.74 14.06
CA PHE A 105 -4.38 -16.02 12.83
C PHE A 105 -5.84 -15.54 12.88
N SER A 106 -6.39 -15.32 14.08
CA SER A 106 -7.73 -14.76 14.28
C SER A 106 -7.80 -13.24 14.15
N SER A 107 -6.67 -12.57 13.90
CA SER A 107 -6.62 -11.11 13.76
C SER A 107 -7.38 -10.67 12.52
N LYS A 108 -8.18 -9.60 12.65
CA LYS A 108 -8.99 -9.04 11.55
C LYS A 108 -8.46 -7.67 11.15
N ILE A 109 -8.36 -7.43 9.84
CA ILE A 109 -8.09 -6.09 9.32
C ILE A 109 -9.35 -5.24 9.54
N SER A 110 -9.20 -4.15 10.29
CA SER A 110 -10.29 -3.24 10.67
C SER A 110 -10.44 -2.05 9.72
N VAL A 111 -9.45 -1.83 8.85
CA VAL A 111 -9.43 -0.76 7.85
C VAL A 111 -9.91 -1.29 6.49
N PRO A 112 -10.50 -0.44 5.63
CA PRO A 112 -10.82 -0.83 4.27
C PRO A 112 -9.59 -1.28 3.50
N THR A 113 -9.76 -2.36 2.73
CA THR A 113 -8.80 -2.87 1.75
C THR A 113 -9.30 -2.60 0.34
N ILE A 114 -8.42 -2.62 -0.66
CA ILE A 114 -8.80 -2.51 -2.07
C ILE A 114 -9.88 -3.54 -2.46
N PHE A 115 -9.81 -4.74 -1.89
CA PHE A 115 -10.79 -5.81 -2.14
C PHE A 115 -12.14 -5.51 -1.49
N SER A 116 -12.17 -5.21 -0.19
CA SER A 116 -13.42 -4.86 0.51
C SER A 116 -14.08 -3.62 -0.11
N THR A 117 -13.28 -2.66 -0.56
CA THR A 117 -13.74 -1.44 -1.24
C THR A 117 -14.34 -1.81 -2.59
N ALA A 118 -13.61 -2.51 -3.45
CA ALA A 118 -14.09 -2.96 -4.76
C ALA A 118 -15.40 -3.76 -4.66
N HIS A 119 -15.45 -4.73 -3.76
CA HIS A 119 -16.64 -5.54 -3.52
C HIS A 119 -17.84 -4.71 -3.05
N SER A 120 -17.64 -3.68 -2.22
CA SER A 120 -18.73 -2.76 -1.82
C SER A 120 -19.31 -1.94 -2.98
N TYR A 121 -18.58 -1.81 -4.08
CA TYR A 121 -19.05 -1.23 -5.34
C TYR A 121 -19.56 -2.29 -6.34
N GLY A 122 -19.70 -3.55 -5.92
CA GLY A 122 -20.17 -4.65 -6.75
C GLY A 122 -19.14 -5.17 -7.76
N VAL A 123 -17.85 -4.86 -7.55
CA VAL A 123 -16.76 -5.40 -8.36
C VAL A 123 -16.38 -6.77 -7.81
N PHE A 124 -16.30 -7.75 -8.70
CA PHE A 124 -15.86 -9.10 -8.35
C PHE A 124 -14.38 -9.13 -7.99
N THR A 125 -14.03 -9.77 -6.88
CA THR A 125 -12.66 -9.88 -6.37
C THR A 125 -12.27 -11.33 -6.14
N ALA A 126 -11.04 -11.68 -6.51
CA ALA A 126 -10.48 -13.00 -6.29
C ALA A 126 -9.03 -12.92 -5.85
N THR A 127 -8.60 -13.84 -4.98
CA THR A 127 -7.21 -13.91 -4.52
C THR A 127 -6.69 -15.35 -4.51
N VAL A 128 -5.38 -15.47 -4.74
CA VAL A 128 -4.65 -16.73 -4.63
C VAL A 128 -3.43 -16.48 -3.75
N PHE A 129 -3.30 -17.26 -2.68
CA PHE A 129 -2.16 -17.19 -1.78
C PHE A 129 -1.42 -18.52 -1.73
N GLU A 130 -0.10 -18.47 -1.87
CA GLU A 130 0.77 -19.59 -1.53
C GLU A 130 1.00 -19.65 0.00
N SER A 131 1.16 -18.48 0.62
CA SER A 131 1.44 -18.38 2.06
C SER A 131 0.21 -18.69 2.90
N HIS A 132 0.27 -19.78 3.67
CA HIS A 132 -0.76 -20.15 4.65
C HIS A 132 -1.06 -19.04 5.67
N ARG A 133 -0.07 -18.21 6.03
CA ARG A 133 -0.28 -17.12 6.99
C ARG A 133 -1.07 -15.97 6.38
N LEU A 134 -0.76 -15.58 5.15
CA LEU A 134 -1.51 -14.54 4.46
C LEU A 134 -2.91 -15.04 4.16
N ASP A 135 -3.04 -16.26 3.63
CA ASP A 135 -4.33 -16.93 3.44
C ASP A 135 -5.19 -16.83 4.70
N LYS A 136 -4.70 -17.27 5.88
CA LYS A 136 -5.52 -17.20 7.10
C LYS A 136 -5.92 -15.80 7.54
N ILE A 137 -5.08 -14.79 7.31
CA ILE A 137 -5.39 -13.40 7.70
C ILE A 137 -6.33 -12.74 6.67
N PHE A 138 -6.19 -13.11 5.39
CA PHE A 138 -6.94 -12.57 4.26
C PHE A 138 -8.28 -13.28 4.05
N ALA A 139 -8.36 -14.59 4.29
CA ALA A 139 -9.58 -15.39 4.29
C ALA A 139 -10.64 -14.87 5.26
N LEU A 140 -10.20 -14.24 6.34
CA LEU A 140 -11.09 -13.66 7.35
C LEU A 140 -11.59 -12.27 6.94
N GLN A 141 -11.25 -11.78 5.75
CA GLN A 141 -11.69 -10.48 5.25
C GLN A 141 -13.03 -10.58 4.55
N LYS A 142 -13.86 -9.55 4.76
CA LYS A 142 -15.07 -9.35 3.96
C LYS A 142 -14.71 -8.81 2.58
N GLY A 143 -15.35 -9.31 1.54
CA GLY A 143 -15.28 -8.76 0.18
C GLY A 143 -14.26 -9.44 -0.74
N MET A 144 -14.07 -10.75 -0.56
CA MET A 144 -13.41 -11.65 -1.50
C MET A 144 -14.45 -12.67 -1.99
N ASP A 145 -14.78 -12.67 -3.27
CA ASP A 145 -15.76 -13.62 -3.83
C ASP A 145 -15.15 -15.02 -4.02
N ILE A 146 -13.86 -15.07 -4.35
CA ILE A 146 -13.08 -16.31 -4.48
C ILE A 146 -11.76 -16.20 -3.72
N GLU A 147 -11.40 -17.26 -3.00
CA GLU A 147 -10.10 -17.44 -2.39
C GLU A 147 -9.50 -18.81 -2.73
N SER A 148 -8.21 -18.84 -3.08
CA SER A 148 -7.44 -20.08 -3.18
C SER A 148 -6.35 -20.10 -2.12
N ALA A 149 -6.40 -21.13 -1.26
CA ALA A 149 -5.36 -21.47 -0.30
C ALA A 149 -4.55 -22.65 -0.87
N GLY A 150 -3.35 -22.41 -1.42
CA GLY A 150 -2.61 -23.46 -2.14
C GLY A 150 -3.36 -23.92 -3.40
N THR A 151 -3.57 -25.23 -3.58
CA THR A 151 -4.19 -25.84 -4.77
C THR A 151 -5.72 -25.97 -4.73
N GLN A 152 -6.39 -25.47 -3.68
CA GLN A 152 -7.86 -25.57 -3.55
C GLN A 152 -8.55 -24.21 -3.62
N LEU A 153 -9.48 -24.08 -4.57
CA LEU A 153 -10.39 -22.94 -4.71
C LEU A 153 -11.55 -23.05 -3.71
N ARG A 154 -11.89 -21.94 -3.05
CA ARG A 154 -13.05 -21.78 -2.17
C ARG A 154 -13.86 -20.57 -2.63
N LEU A 155 -15.16 -20.78 -2.79
CA LEU A 155 -16.16 -19.71 -2.88
C LEU A 155 -16.49 -19.29 -1.44
N GLN A 156 -16.49 -17.99 -1.16
CA GLN A 156 -16.87 -17.45 0.16
C GLN A 156 -18.33 -16.99 0.18
#